data_AF-A0AAU9KYR6-F1
#
_entry.id   AF-A0AAU9KYR6-F1
#
_cell.length_a   1.000
_cell.length_b   1.000
_cell.length_c   1.000
_cell.angle_alpha   90.00
_cell.angle_beta   90.00
_cell.angle_gamma   90.00
#
_symmetry.space_group_name_H-M   'P 1'
#
loop_
_entity.id
_entity.type
_entity.pdbx_description
1 polymer ?
#
loop_
_entity_poly.entity_id
_entity_poly.type
_entity_poly.pdbx_seq_one_letter_code
_entity_poly.pdbx_strand_id
1 'polypeptide(L)'
;MTSINTNVDTRSVNAILILYGLPYDLTASVLAHEATHAFIKLRDDFPDSIPPKIEEGICQLMSYLFLKYKHMMERKECKKRTYDGRLRKYYMQQLKNDLSPVYGDGFREAYVAYKRVNSLQEMFDAIRHHASFP
;
A
#
# COMPACT_ATOMS: atom_id res chain seq x y z
N MET A 1 41.82 3.15 -19.59
CA MET A 1 41.23 2.21 -18.61
C MET A 1 40.84 3.01 -17.38
N THR A 2 39.62 3.55 -17.39
CA THR A 2 39.01 4.18 -16.21
C THR A 2 37.98 3.19 -15.71
N SER A 3 38.32 2.48 -14.63
CA SER A 3 37.40 1.58 -13.95
C SER A 3 36.24 2.41 -13.41
N ILE A 4 35.06 2.23 -14.00
CA ILE A 4 33.81 2.72 -13.43
C ILE A 4 33.56 1.83 -12.22
N ASN A 5 33.81 2.37 -11.03
CA ASN A 5 33.42 1.72 -9.79
C ASN A 5 31.90 1.87 -9.65
N THR A 6 31.14 1.05 -10.38
CA THR A 6 29.70 0.89 -10.13
C THR A 6 29.57 0.05 -8.88
N ASN A 7 29.70 0.70 -7.72
CA ASN A 7 29.18 0.12 -6.48
C ASN A 7 27.66 0.18 -6.64
N VAL A 8 27.11 -0.83 -7.32
CA VAL A 8 25.67 -1.06 -7.40
C VAL A 8 25.31 -1.52 -6.00
N ASP A 9 24.91 -0.59 -5.14
CA ASP A 9 24.23 -0.96 -3.90
C ASP A 9 22.98 -1.72 -4.33
N THR A 10 23.05 -3.05 -4.26
CA THR A 10 21.98 -3.91 -4.73
C THR A 10 20.79 -3.73 -3.79
N ARG A 11 19.80 -2.94 -4.22
CA ARG A 11 18.51 -2.86 -3.52
C ARG A 11 17.89 -4.26 -3.53
N SER A 12 17.60 -4.77 -2.34
CA SER A 12 17.07 -6.12 -2.17
C SER A 12 15.97 -6.14 -1.11
N VAL A 13 15.08 -7.12 -1.26
CA VAL A 13 14.02 -7.44 -0.30
C VAL A 13 14.31 -8.85 0.19
N ASN A 14 14.64 -8.98 1.48
CA ASN A 14 15.06 -10.27 2.03
C ASN A 14 13.87 -11.22 2.21
N ALA A 15 12.73 -10.69 2.66
CA ALA A 15 11.52 -11.47 2.89
C ALA A 15 10.28 -10.57 2.87
N ILE A 16 9.14 -11.16 2.52
CA ILE A 16 7.80 -10.64 2.83
C ILE A 16 7.22 -11.57 3.89
N LEU A 17 6.89 -11.02 5.05
CA LEU A 17 6.40 -11.78 6.20
C LEU A 17 4.90 -11.62 6.34
N ILE A 18 4.17 -12.74 6.36
CA ILE A 18 2.72 -12.76 6.55
C ILE A 18 2.39 -13.71 7.70
N LEU A 19 1.60 -13.23 8.66
CA LEU A 19 1.16 -14.05 9.78
C LEU A 19 0.20 -15.15 9.30
N TYR A 20 0.50 -16.39 9.67
CA TYR A 20 -0.34 -17.55 9.37
C TYR A 20 -1.64 -17.55 10.19
N GLY A 21 -2.71 -18.13 9.61
CA GLY A 21 -4.00 -18.32 10.29
C GLY A 21 -4.96 -17.13 10.22
N LEU A 22 -4.61 -16.07 9.49
CA LEU A 22 -5.50 -14.93 9.26
C LEU A 22 -6.59 -15.27 8.21
N PRO A 23 -7.78 -14.66 8.30
CA PRO A 23 -8.81 -14.76 7.25
C PRO A 23 -8.29 -14.27 5.91
N TYR A 24 -8.71 -14.92 4.82
CA TYR A 24 -8.21 -14.66 3.46
C TYR A 24 -8.13 -13.17 3.09
N ASP A 25 -9.20 -12.40 3.36
CA ASP A 25 -9.23 -10.98 3.01
C ASP A 25 -8.22 -10.15 3.78
N LEU A 26 -7.99 -10.48 5.05
CA LEU A 26 -6.98 -9.82 5.86
C LEU A 26 -5.58 -10.18 5.34
N THR A 27 -5.30 -11.47 5.14
CA THR A 27 -4.04 -11.97 4.58
C THR A 27 -3.70 -11.29 3.26
N ALA A 28 -4.65 -11.26 2.32
CA ALA A 28 -4.42 -10.67 1.01
C ALA A 28 -4.24 -9.14 1.07
N SER A 29 -4.93 -8.46 2.00
CA SER A 29 -4.74 -7.02 2.20
C SER A 29 -3.37 -6.67 2.80
N VAL A 30 -2.88 -7.48 3.75
CA VAL A 30 -1.52 -7.35 4.30
C VAL A 30 -0.49 -7.67 3.21
N LEU A 31 -0.71 -8.71 2.40
CA LEU A 31 0.19 -9.01 1.28
C LEU A 31 0.26 -7.86 0.27
N ALA A 32 -0.87 -7.19 -0.03
CA ALA A 32 -0.87 -6.01 -0.90
C ALA A 32 -0.06 -4.84 -0.29
N HIS A 33 -0.12 -4.66 1.03
CA HIS A 33 0.70 -3.70 1.76
C HIS A 33 2.19 -4.04 1.63
N GLU A 34 2.61 -5.25 2.02
CA GLU A 34 4.02 -5.65 1.99
C GLU A 34 4.60 -5.70 0.57
N ALA A 35 3.81 -6.13 -0.41
CA ALA A 35 4.22 -6.13 -1.81
C ALA A 35 4.46 -4.70 -2.34
N THR A 36 3.80 -3.69 -1.76
CA THR A 36 4.03 -2.29 -2.13
C THR A 36 5.39 -1.80 -1.61
N HIS A 37 5.77 -2.14 -0.37
CA HIS A 37 7.12 -1.91 0.13
C HIS A 37 8.17 -2.57 -0.77
N ALA A 38 7.95 -3.84 -1.12
CA ALA A 38 8.88 -4.57 -1.98
C ALA A 38 9.00 -3.93 -3.38
N PHE A 39 7.88 -3.50 -3.96
CA PHE A 39 7.87 -2.78 -5.24
C PHE A 39 8.70 -1.50 -5.19
N ILE A 40 8.48 -0.65 -4.18
CA ILE A 40 9.23 0.60 -4.01
C ILE A 40 10.72 0.31 -3.82
N LYS A 41 11.07 -0.67 -2.97
CA LYS A 41 12.45 -1.01 -2.64
C LYS A 41 13.23 -1.58 -3.83
N LEU A 42 12.61 -2.43 -4.65
CA LEU A 42 13.29 -3.11 -5.77
C LEU A 42 13.48 -2.24 -7.01
N ARG A 43 12.83 -1.07 -7.06
CA ARG A 43 12.94 -0.14 -8.18
C ARG A 43 14.09 0.84 -7.95
N ASP A 44 14.96 1.00 -8.93
CA ASP A 44 16.15 1.86 -8.82
C ASP A 44 15.85 3.37 -8.86
N ASP A 45 14.65 3.75 -9.30
CA ASP A 45 14.28 5.15 -9.55
C ASP A 45 13.47 5.79 -8.41
N PHE A 46 13.16 5.06 -7.34
CA PHE A 46 12.64 5.64 -6.10
C PHE A 46 13.77 6.19 -5.23
N PRO A 47 13.53 7.18 -4.34
CA PRO A 47 14.52 7.64 -3.37
C PRO A 47 14.99 6.51 -2.44
N ASP A 48 16.25 6.53 -1.99
CA ASP A 48 16.78 5.54 -1.03
C ASP A 48 16.08 5.58 0.33
N SER A 49 15.55 6.76 0.69
CA SER A 49 14.83 7.01 1.93
C SER A 49 13.57 7.81 1.64
N ILE A 50 12.41 7.20 1.85
CA ILE A 50 11.10 7.86 1.81
C ILE A 50 10.68 8.11 3.27
N PRO A 51 10.06 9.26 3.60
CA PRO A 51 9.54 9.47 4.94
C PRO A 51 8.58 8.33 5.33
N PRO A 52 8.71 7.71 6.51
CA PRO A 52 7.91 6.54 6.89
C PRO A 52 6.41 6.76 6.73
N LYS A 53 5.92 7.96 7.06
CA LYS A 53 4.50 8.32 6.90
C LYS A 53 4.02 8.26 5.45
N ILE A 54 4.88 8.57 4.48
CA ILE A 54 4.55 8.53 3.04
C ILE A 54 4.60 7.10 2.53
N GLU A 55 5.65 6.34 2.88
CA GLU A 55 5.79 4.94 2.49
C GLU A 55 4.66 4.08 3.08
N GLU A 56 4.45 4.16 4.39
CA GLU A 56 3.37 3.44 5.06
C GLU A 56 1.99 3.89 4.59
N GLY A 57 1.83 5.18 4.30
CA GLY A 57 0.59 5.73 3.79
C GLY A 57 0.17 5.14 2.44
N ILE A 58 1.10 5.01 1.48
CA ILE A 58 0.80 4.39 0.18
C ILE A 58 0.57 2.87 0.34
N CYS A 59 1.32 2.19 1.20
CA CYS A 59 1.14 0.77 1.46
C CYS A 59 -0.24 0.47 2.10
N GLN A 60 -0.68 1.29 3.05
CA GLN A 60 -2.03 1.21 3.61
C GLN A 60 -3.13 1.56 2.59
N LEU A 61 -2.88 2.52 1.70
CA LEU A 61 -3.80 2.83 0.61
C LEU A 61 -3.98 1.63 -0.33
N MET A 62 -2.90 0.95 -0.70
CA MET A 62 -2.97 -0.24 -1.56
C MET A 62 -3.75 -1.39 -0.91
N SER A 63 -3.53 -1.64 0.38
CA SER A 63 -4.34 -2.58 1.19
C SER A 63 -5.84 -2.22 1.15
N TYR A 64 -6.17 -0.95 1.37
CA TYR A 64 -7.54 -0.47 1.33
C TYR A 64 -8.18 -0.60 -0.07
N LEU A 65 -7.45 -0.27 -1.14
CA LEU A 65 -7.95 -0.35 -2.51
C LEU A 65 -8.23 -1.79 -2.93
N PHE A 66 -7.38 -2.74 -2.51
CA PHE A 66 -7.63 -4.17 -2.69
C PHE A 66 -8.95 -4.60 -2.03
N LEU A 67 -9.13 -4.28 -0.74
CA LEU A 67 -10.36 -4.61 0.00
C LEU A 67 -11.59 -3.93 -0.63
N LYS A 68 -11.46 -2.68 -1.06
CA LYS A 68 -12.54 -1.93 -1.72
C LYS A 68 -12.94 -2.58 -3.04
N TYR A 69 -11.97 -2.97 -3.87
CA TYR A 69 -12.21 -3.68 -5.12
C TYR A 69 -12.96 -4.99 -4.88
N LYS A 70 -12.49 -5.83 -3.95
CA LYS A 70 -13.14 -7.10 -3.63
C LYS A 70 -14.58 -6.89 -3.11
N HIS A 71 -14.80 -5.86 -2.28
CA HIS A 71 -16.14 -5.51 -1.82
C HIS A 71 -17.08 -5.09 -2.97
N MET A 72 -16.56 -4.36 -3.97
CA MET A 72 -17.36 -3.96 -5.12
C MET A 72 -17.69 -5.15 -6.03
N MET A 73 -16.77 -6.09 -6.23
CA MET A 73 -17.00 -7.29 -7.04
C MET A 73 -18.03 -8.22 -6.39
N GLU A 74 -17.92 -8.49 -5.09
CA GLU A 74 -18.88 -9.33 -4.37
C GLU A 74 -20.32 -8.78 -4.47
N ARG A 75 -20.48 -7.45 -4.35
CA ARG A 75 -21.81 -6.81 -4.49
C ARG A 75 -22.41 -6.92 -5.89
N LYS A 76 -21.59 -7.09 -6.93
CA LYS A 76 -22.08 -7.32 -8.30
C LYS A 76 -22.62 -8.74 -8.46
N GLU A 77 -21.96 -9.72 -7.85
CA GLU A 77 -22.32 -11.13 -7.97
C GLU A 77 -23.48 -11.53 -7.05
N CYS A 78 -23.53 -10.99 -5.82
CA CYS A 78 -24.54 -11.34 -4.82
C CYS A 78 -25.11 -10.10 -4.11
N LYS A 79 -26.45 -9.97 -4.09
CA LYS A 79 -27.14 -8.87 -3.39
C LYS A 79 -27.29 -9.09 -1.87
N LYS A 80 -26.92 -10.26 -1.33
CA LYS A 80 -27.01 -10.56 0.12
C LYS A 80 -25.71 -10.22 0.86
N ARG A 81 -25.82 -9.72 2.08
CA ARG A 81 -24.67 -9.48 2.97
C ARG A 81 -24.11 -10.81 3.48
N THR A 82 -22.88 -11.13 3.10
CA THR A 82 -22.12 -12.30 3.56
C THR A 82 -21.35 -11.98 4.85
N TYR A 83 -20.94 -13.01 5.58
CA TYR A 83 -20.01 -12.86 6.71
C TYR A 83 -18.70 -12.19 6.25
N ASP A 84 -18.12 -12.67 5.16
CA ASP A 84 -16.88 -12.14 4.59
C ASP A 84 -17.03 -10.67 4.19
N GLY A 85 -18.15 -10.28 3.58
CA GLY A 85 -18.42 -8.89 3.23
C GLY A 85 -18.52 -7.95 4.43
N ARG A 86 -19.06 -8.44 5.56
CA ARG A 86 -19.07 -7.67 6.83
C ARG A 86 -17.67 -7.55 7.42
N LEU A 87 -16.91 -8.63 7.43
CA LEU A 87 -15.55 -8.68 7.96
C LEU A 87 -14.61 -7.78 7.13
N ARG A 88 -14.72 -7.82 5.80
CA ARG A 88 -14.01 -6.91 4.90
C ARG A 88 -14.33 -5.44 5.15
N LYS A 89 -15.60 -5.11 5.36
CA LYS A 89 -16.00 -3.74 5.72
C LYS A 89 -15.38 -3.32 7.05
N TYR A 90 -15.30 -4.23 8.02
CA TYR A 90 -14.63 -3.96 9.29
C TYR A 90 -13.13 -3.64 9.08
N TYR A 91 -12.39 -4.43 8.31
CA TYR A 91 -10.97 -4.14 8.01
C TYR A 91 -10.78 -2.78 7.31
N MET A 92 -11.63 -2.46 6.33
CA MET A 92 -11.61 -1.14 5.69
C MET A 92 -11.86 0.01 6.67
N GLN A 93 -12.65 -0.21 7.72
CA GLN A 93 -12.87 0.79 8.77
C GLN A 93 -11.71 0.87 9.75
N GLN A 94 -11.03 -0.25 10.04
CA GLN A 94 -9.81 -0.23 10.86
C GLN A 94 -8.74 0.66 10.21
N LEU A 95 -8.47 0.47 8.91
CA LEU A 95 -7.52 1.30 8.16
C LEU A 95 -7.88 2.80 8.19
N LYS A 96 -9.17 3.14 8.04
CA LYS A 96 -9.63 4.53 8.04
C LYS A 96 -9.50 5.23 9.38
N ASN A 97 -9.77 4.49 10.46
CA ASN A 97 -9.89 5.03 11.80
C ASN A 97 -8.66 4.72 12.67
N ASP A 98 -7.59 4.20 12.07
CA ASP A 98 -6.31 4.00 12.75
C ASP A 98 -5.78 5.34 13.26
N LEU A 99 -5.49 5.44 14.55
CA LEU A 99 -5.06 6.69 15.20
C LEU A 99 -3.54 6.86 15.20
N SER A 100 -2.79 5.91 14.63
CA SER A 100 -1.34 6.00 14.58
C SER A 100 -0.87 7.17 13.69
N PRO A 101 0.11 7.97 14.15
CA PRO A 101 0.60 9.11 13.38
C PRO A 101 1.30 8.75 12.06
N VAL A 102 1.83 7.53 11.95
CA VAL A 102 2.54 7.08 10.74
C VAL A 102 1.57 6.34 9.82
N TYR A 103 0.99 5.23 10.28
CA TYR A 103 0.12 4.40 9.43
C TYR A 103 -1.25 5.05 9.20
N GLY A 104 -1.91 5.50 10.25
CA GLY A 104 -3.25 6.07 10.19
C GLY A 104 -3.31 7.42 9.48
N ASP A 105 -2.48 8.38 9.91
CA ASP A 105 -2.42 9.70 9.25
C ASP A 105 -1.85 9.58 7.84
N GLY A 106 -0.81 8.76 7.64
CA GLY A 106 -0.25 8.48 6.31
C GLY A 106 -1.30 7.94 5.35
N PHE A 107 -2.12 6.96 5.80
CA PHE A 107 -3.25 6.46 5.01
C PHE A 107 -4.25 7.56 4.67
N ARG A 108 -4.64 8.39 5.64
CA ARG A 108 -5.63 9.46 5.42
C ARG A 108 -5.13 10.48 4.40
N GLU A 109 -3.88 10.90 4.50
CA GLU A 109 -3.25 11.82 3.54
C GLU A 109 -3.16 11.18 2.15
N ALA A 110 -2.67 9.94 2.06
CA ALA A 110 -2.61 9.19 0.80
C ALA A 110 -3.99 9.04 0.15
N TYR A 111 -5.02 8.74 0.94
CA TYR A 111 -6.39 8.57 0.46
C TYR A 111 -7.01 9.89 -0.02
N VAL A 112 -6.71 11.01 0.63
CA VAL A 112 -7.14 12.34 0.18
C VAL A 112 -6.45 12.72 -1.12
N ALA A 113 -5.13 12.52 -1.23
CA ALA A 113 -4.37 12.75 -2.45
C ALA A 113 -4.88 11.87 -3.60
N TYR A 114 -5.03 10.57 -3.37
CA TYR A 114 -5.56 9.64 -4.37
C TYR A 114 -6.96 10.02 -4.86
N LYS A 115 -7.85 10.50 -3.98
CA LYS A 115 -9.17 10.99 -4.41
C LYS A 115 -9.09 12.26 -5.26
N ARG A 116 -8.07 13.09 -5.07
CA ARG A 116 -7.85 14.32 -5.84
C ARG A 116 -7.32 14.02 -7.23
N VAL A 117 -6.30 13.18 -7.33
CA VAL A 117 -5.64 12.85 -8.62
C VAL A 117 -6.32 11.69 -9.36
N ASN A 118 -7.02 10.81 -8.63
CA ASN A 118 -7.69 9.61 -9.15
C ASN A 118 -6.79 8.72 -10.05
N SER A 119 -5.50 8.69 -9.76
CA SER A 119 -4.48 7.96 -10.53
C SER A 119 -3.41 7.42 -9.58
N LEU A 120 -3.23 6.09 -9.54
CA LEU A 120 -2.12 5.48 -8.80
C LEU A 120 -0.77 5.81 -9.44
N GLN A 121 -0.74 5.98 -10.76
CA GLN A 121 0.48 6.37 -11.46
C GLN A 121 0.98 7.73 -10.97
N GLU A 122 0.10 8.73 -10.88
CA GLU A 122 0.47 10.06 -10.36
C GLU A 122 0.90 10.01 -8.89
N MET A 123 0.26 9.16 -8.07
CA MET A 123 0.68 8.94 -6.68
C MET A 123 2.12 8.42 -6.61
N PHE A 124 2.45 7.37 -7.37
CA PHE A 124 3.80 6.80 -7.37
C PHE A 124 4.84 7.71 -8.03
N ASP A 125 4.46 8.46 -9.06
CA ASP A 125 5.35 9.44 -9.70
C ASP A 125 5.69 10.59 -8.74
N ALA A 126 4.74 11.08 -7.93
CA ALA A 126 5.00 12.09 -6.91
C ALA A 126 5.93 11.56 -5.79
N ILE A 127 5.70 10.32 -5.32
CA ILE A 127 6.57 9.68 -4.33
C ILE A 127 7.98 9.50 -4.92
N ARG A 128 8.09 9.10 -6.19
CA ARG A 128 9.36 8.93 -6.88
C ARG A 128 10.16 10.24 -6.96
N HIS A 129 9.52 11.32 -7.37
CA HIS A 129 10.22 12.59 -7.62
C HIS A 129 10.39 13.46 -6.37
N HIS A 130 9.50 13.34 -5.39
CA HIS A 130 9.40 14.29 -4.27
C HIS A 130 9.30 13.64 -2.89
N ALA A 131 9.23 12.30 -2.82
CA ALA A 131 9.01 11.55 -1.58
C ALA A 131 7.78 12.07 -0.78
N SER A 132 6.75 12.53 -1.49
CA SER A 132 5.52 13.10 -0.94
C SER A 132 4.31 12.69 -1.77
N PHE A 133 3.12 12.82 -1.19
CA PHE A 133 1.88 12.69 -1.96
C PHE A 133 1.63 13.95 -2.80
N PRO A 134 0.99 13.81 -3.98
CA PRO A 134 0.58 14.96 -4.81
C PRO A 134 -0.61 15.68 -4.19
#